data_AF-A0A7Z9Z894-F1
#
_entry.id   AF-A0A7Z9Z894-F1
#
_cell.length_a   1.000
_cell.length_b   1.000
_cell.length_c   1.000
_cell.angle_alpha   90.00
_cell.angle_beta   90.00
_cell.angle_gamma   90.00
#
_symmetry.space_group_name_H-M   'P 1'
#
loop_
_entity.id
_entity.type
_entity.pdbx_description
1 polymer ?
#
loop_
_entity_poly.entity_id
_entity_poly.type
_entity_poly.pdbx_seq_one_letter_code
_entity_poly.pdbx_strand_id
1 'polypeptide(L)'
;ELIVKRNDEITVEEIEKFSPDALVISPGPCTPNEAGISVKAIKYYAEKIPILGVCLGHQAIGVAFGAKIRKAKTLKHGKSSNITHTKEGILEGLPDPFPAIRYHSLVIDEKTLPKELKITARSTDDGEIMAIQHGELPIFGVQFHPESIGFDKNYRKWGMKIFENFLKMAKKYKK
;
A
#
# COMPACT_ATOMS: atom_id res chain seq x y z
N GLU A 1 -20.39 -2.16 1.78
CA GLU A 1 -20.55 -1.93 0.33
C GLU A 1 -19.20 -1.45 -0.23
N LEU A 2 -18.87 -1.76 -1.49
CA LEU A 2 -17.65 -1.28 -2.14
C LEU A 2 -18.02 -0.14 -3.10
N ILE A 3 -17.44 1.04 -2.87
CA ILE A 3 -17.63 2.20 -3.74
C ILE A 3 -16.28 2.52 -4.40
N VAL A 4 -16.23 2.48 -5.73
CA VAL A 4 -15.03 2.78 -6.50
C VAL A 4 -15.18 4.15 -7.15
N LYS A 5 -14.19 5.02 -6.96
CA LYS A 5 -14.16 6.39 -7.48
C LYS A 5 -12.77 6.67 -8.05
N ARG A 6 -12.72 7.41 -9.16
CA ARG A 6 -11.44 7.86 -9.71
C ARG A 6 -10.90 9.02 -8.87
N ASN A 7 -9.58 9.10 -8.72
CA ASN A 7 -8.91 10.09 -7.88
C ASN A 7 -8.98 11.54 -8.42
N ASP A 8 -9.39 11.71 -9.68
CA ASP A 8 -9.54 13.00 -10.37
C ASP A 8 -11.01 13.44 -10.48
N GLU A 9 -11.95 12.59 -10.07
CA GLU A 9 -13.40 12.81 -10.18
C GLU A 9 -14.10 12.84 -8.81
N ILE A 10 -13.33 13.00 -7.72
CA ILE A 10 -13.88 13.05 -6.36
C ILE A 10 -13.08 13.97 -5.45
N THR A 11 -13.76 14.64 -4.51
CA THR A 11 -13.12 15.43 -3.45
C THR A 11 -13.19 14.74 -2.08
N VAL A 12 -12.41 15.23 -1.11
CA VAL A 12 -12.41 14.68 0.26
C VAL A 12 -13.79 14.84 0.91
N GLU A 13 -14.45 15.98 0.67
CA GLU A 13 -15.78 16.32 1.17
C GLU A 13 -16.85 15.41 0.56
N GLU A 14 -16.70 14.99 -0.69
CA GLU A 14 -17.57 13.99 -1.31
C GLU A 14 -17.33 12.60 -0.74
N ILE A 15 -16.09 12.24 -0.41
CA ILE A 15 -15.78 10.98 0.28
C ILE A 15 -16.49 10.92 1.64
N GLU A 16 -16.53 12.03 2.39
CA GLU A 16 -17.19 12.06 3.71
C GLU A 16 -18.67 11.74 3.66
N LYS A 17 -19.36 12.15 2.58
CA LYS A 17 -20.79 11.86 2.40
C LYS A 17 -21.09 10.36 2.31
N PHE A 18 -20.11 9.54 1.92
CA PHE A 18 -20.24 8.09 1.91
C PHE A 18 -20.01 7.45 3.29
N SER A 19 -19.47 8.20 4.26
CA SER A 19 -19.10 7.69 5.60
C SER A 19 -18.34 6.36 5.54
N PRO A 20 -17.20 6.31 4.83
CA PRO A 20 -16.50 5.04 4.57
C PRO A 20 -15.89 4.45 5.85
N ASP A 21 -15.88 3.13 5.92
CA ASP A 21 -15.29 2.39 7.05
C ASP A 21 -13.78 2.19 6.92
N ALA A 22 -13.28 2.27 5.69
CA ALA A 22 -11.88 2.13 5.34
C ALA A 22 -11.65 2.74 3.96
N LEU A 23 -10.42 3.21 3.73
CA LEU A 23 -9.99 3.74 2.44
C LEU A 23 -8.98 2.80 1.80
N VAL A 24 -9.20 2.46 0.53
CA VAL A 24 -8.21 1.72 -0.28
C VAL A 24 -7.80 2.59 -1.45
N ILE A 25 -6.51 2.87 -1.57
CA ILE A 25 -5.94 3.63 -2.68
C ILE A 25 -5.23 2.65 -3.60
N SER A 26 -5.88 2.36 -4.72
CA SER A 26 -5.46 1.39 -5.73
C SER A 26 -4.25 1.86 -6.56
N PRO A 27 -3.60 0.95 -7.30
CA PRO A 27 -2.58 1.33 -8.29
C PRO A 27 -3.12 2.30 -9.34
N GLY A 28 -2.22 3.13 -9.87
CA GLY A 28 -2.48 3.97 -11.04
C GLY A 28 -1.20 4.15 -11.87
N PRO A 29 -1.31 4.51 -13.15
CA PRO A 29 -0.15 4.70 -14.04
C PRO A 29 0.68 5.96 -13.71
N CYS A 30 0.15 6.84 -12.86
CA CYS A 30 0.70 8.16 -12.60
C CYS A 30 1.70 8.16 -11.43
N THR A 31 2.53 9.20 -11.35
CA THR A 31 3.44 9.40 -10.22
C THR A 31 2.69 9.86 -8.95
N PRO A 32 3.27 9.73 -7.74
CA PRO A 32 2.64 10.20 -6.50
C PRO A 32 2.34 11.71 -6.49
N ASN A 33 3.14 12.52 -7.19
CA ASN A 33 2.87 13.96 -7.38
C ASN A 33 1.65 14.21 -8.28
N GLU A 34 1.30 13.23 -9.11
CA GLU A 34 0.13 13.21 -9.99
C GLU A 34 -1.00 12.35 -9.40
N ALA A 35 -0.88 11.85 -8.17
CA ALA A 35 -1.89 10.97 -7.54
C ALA A 35 -3.18 11.70 -7.13
N GLY A 36 -3.39 12.92 -7.65
CA GLY A 36 -4.60 13.72 -7.46
C GLY A 36 -4.92 13.93 -5.98
N ILE A 37 -6.17 13.63 -5.61
CA ILE A 37 -6.65 13.77 -4.23
C ILE A 37 -6.09 12.73 -3.26
N SER A 38 -5.36 11.71 -3.72
CA SER A 38 -4.92 10.57 -2.89
C SER A 38 -4.11 10.99 -1.67
N VAL A 39 -3.09 11.85 -1.86
CA VAL A 39 -2.26 12.33 -0.74
C VAL A 39 -3.08 13.17 0.23
N LYS A 40 -3.98 14.02 -0.28
CA LYS A 40 -4.88 14.85 0.55
C LYS A 40 -5.84 13.97 1.35
N ALA A 41 -6.43 12.96 0.72
CA ALA A 41 -7.33 12.00 1.35
C ALA A 41 -6.60 11.21 2.44
N ILE A 42 -5.37 10.73 2.18
CA ILE A 42 -4.57 10.02 3.20
C ILE A 42 -4.39 10.91 4.43
N LYS A 43 -3.92 12.15 4.25
CA LYS A 43 -3.72 13.09 5.36
C LYS A 43 -5.01 13.36 6.13
N TYR A 44 -6.12 13.52 5.42
CA TYR A 44 -7.42 13.80 6.02
C TYR A 44 -7.97 12.63 6.85
N TYR A 45 -7.78 11.41 6.36
CA TYR A 45 -8.35 10.20 6.93
C TYR A 45 -7.41 9.44 7.86
N ALA A 46 -6.13 9.83 7.96
CA ALA A 46 -5.09 9.10 8.68
C ALA A 46 -5.49 8.67 10.10
N GLU A 47 -6.12 9.56 10.86
CA GLU A 47 -6.58 9.30 12.24
C GLU A 47 -8.06 8.91 12.33
N LYS A 48 -8.79 8.98 11.21
CA LYS A 48 -10.24 8.77 11.18
C LYS A 48 -10.61 7.34 10.84
N ILE A 49 -9.97 6.77 9.82
CA ILE A 49 -10.30 5.44 9.30
C ILE A 49 -9.04 4.68 8.85
N PRO A 50 -9.08 3.34 8.84
CA PRO A 50 -8.06 2.48 8.26
C PRO A 50 -7.78 2.78 6.78
N ILE A 51 -6.49 2.75 6.40
CA ILE A 51 -6.05 3.04 5.03
C ILE A 51 -5.16 1.92 4.51
N LEU A 52 -5.43 1.44 3.29
CA LEU A 52 -4.55 0.54 2.54
C LEU A 52 -4.12 1.19 1.21
N GLY A 53 -2.82 1.34 1.00
CA GLY A 53 -2.26 1.81 -0.26
C GLY A 53 -1.62 0.68 -1.07
N VAL A 54 -1.95 0.58 -2.36
CA VAL A 54 -1.37 -0.41 -3.28
C VAL A 54 -0.61 0.30 -4.39
N CYS A 55 0.65 -0.09 -4.61
CA CYS A 55 1.56 0.47 -5.62
C CYS A 55 1.66 2.00 -5.54
N LEU A 56 0.92 2.76 -6.35
CA LEU A 56 0.82 4.22 -6.25
C LEU A 56 0.28 4.65 -4.87
N GLY A 57 -0.70 3.94 -4.33
CA GLY A 57 -1.24 4.21 -2.99
C GLY A 57 -0.20 4.02 -1.89
N HIS A 58 0.68 3.02 -2.00
CA HIS A 58 1.81 2.83 -1.08
C HIS A 58 2.77 4.02 -1.11
N GLN A 59 3.10 4.50 -2.31
CA GLN A 59 3.97 5.67 -2.47
C GLN A 59 3.29 6.95 -1.97
N ALA A 60 1.99 7.11 -2.23
CA ALA A 60 1.21 8.24 -1.74
C ALA A 60 1.16 8.28 -0.20
N ILE A 61 1.10 7.14 0.48
CA ILE A 61 1.25 7.06 1.94
C ILE A 61 2.62 7.58 2.35
N GLY A 62 3.69 7.10 1.72
CA GLY A 62 5.05 7.62 1.97
C GLY A 62 5.11 9.14 1.88
N VAL A 63 4.60 9.71 0.78
CA VAL A 63 4.56 11.17 0.56
C VAL A 63 3.69 11.89 1.58
N ALA A 64 2.53 11.31 1.96
CA ALA A 64 1.63 11.91 2.93
C ALA A 64 2.30 12.13 4.30
N PHE A 65 3.20 11.24 4.69
CA PHE A 65 3.98 11.33 5.93
C PHE A 65 5.38 11.97 5.74
N GLY A 66 5.69 12.49 4.56
CA GLY A 66 6.92 13.27 4.32
C GLY A 66 8.09 12.51 3.70
N ALA A 67 7.91 11.24 3.34
CA ALA A 67 8.92 10.51 2.57
C ALA A 67 9.01 11.02 1.14
N LYS A 68 10.21 11.02 0.58
CA LYS A 68 10.45 11.31 -0.84
C LYS A 68 10.33 10.04 -1.68
N ILE A 69 10.07 10.24 -2.97
CA ILE A 69 10.01 9.16 -3.96
C ILE A 69 11.23 9.28 -4.87
N ARG A 70 11.90 8.15 -5.10
CA ARG A 70 13.04 8.07 -6.02
C ARG A 70 12.81 7.00 -7.08
N LYS A 71 13.65 7.01 -8.11
CA LYS A 71 13.71 5.89 -9.05
C LYS A 71 14.20 4.63 -8.34
N ALA A 72 13.59 3.50 -8.70
CA ALA A 72 14.05 2.20 -8.25
C ALA A 72 15.48 1.93 -8.75
N LYS A 73 16.28 1.19 -7.98
CA LYS A 73 17.62 0.76 -8.41
C LYS A 73 17.58 -0.07 -9.68
N THR A 74 16.51 -0.84 -9.86
CA THR A 74 16.31 -1.70 -11.03
C THR A 74 14.87 -1.55 -11.51
N LEU A 75 14.69 -1.34 -12.82
CA LEU A 75 13.37 -1.34 -13.44
C LEU A 75 12.82 -2.77 -13.48
N LYS A 76 11.71 -3.00 -12.76
CA LYS A 76 10.98 -4.25 -12.75
C LYS A 76 9.59 -4.01 -13.36
N HIS A 77 9.39 -4.51 -14.57
CA HIS A 77 8.09 -4.46 -15.25
C HIS A 77 7.65 -5.88 -15.59
N GLY A 78 6.63 -6.38 -14.89
CA GLY A 78 6.13 -7.75 -15.06
C GLY A 78 7.09 -8.83 -14.57
N LYS A 79 8.07 -8.48 -13.74
CA LYS A 79 9.05 -9.43 -13.19
C LYS A 79 8.68 -9.85 -11.78
N SER A 80 8.84 -11.14 -11.48
CA SER A 80 8.68 -11.65 -10.13
C SER A 80 9.94 -11.39 -9.30
N SER A 81 9.75 -10.92 -8.07
CA SER A 81 10.78 -10.88 -7.02
C SER A 81 10.24 -11.59 -5.79
N ASN A 82 11.11 -12.25 -5.04
CA ASN A 82 10.77 -12.77 -3.73
C ASN A 82 10.72 -11.62 -2.72
N ILE A 83 9.68 -11.61 -1.89
CA ILE A 83 9.43 -10.59 -0.89
C ILE A 83 9.59 -11.22 0.49
N THR A 84 10.52 -10.70 1.28
CA THR A 84 10.66 -11.02 2.71
C THR A 84 9.88 -10.03 3.55
N HIS A 85 9.32 -10.46 4.68
CA HIS A 85 8.51 -9.58 5.53
C HIS A 85 8.54 -9.91 7.03
N THR A 86 8.08 -8.97 7.86
CA THR A 86 8.08 -9.11 9.33
C THR A 86 6.98 -10.02 9.88
N LYS A 87 6.11 -10.57 9.02
CA LYS A 87 4.91 -11.37 9.38
C LYS A 87 3.90 -10.65 10.29
N GLU A 88 3.95 -9.33 10.30
CA GLU A 88 3.07 -8.47 11.09
C GLU A 88 1.99 -7.79 10.22
N GLY A 89 0.98 -7.24 10.88
CA GLY A 89 0.00 -6.38 10.21
C GLY A 89 -0.77 -7.12 9.12
N ILE A 90 -0.92 -6.46 7.97
CA ILE A 90 -1.57 -7.04 6.79
C ILE A 90 -0.83 -8.26 6.21
N LEU A 91 0.42 -8.50 6.60
CA LEU A 91 1.26 -9.59 6.11
C LEU A 91 1.24 -10.83 7.02
N GLU A 92 0.43 -10.81 8.09
CA GLU A 92 0.29 -11.95 9.01
C GLU A 92 -0.21 -13.21 8.30
N GLY A 93 0.50 -14.33 8.52
CA GLY A 93 0.13 -15.64 7.96
C GLY A 93 0.47 -15.85 6.48
N LEU A 94 1.23 -14.93 5.87
CA LEU A 94 1.84 -15.14 4.56
C LEU A 94 3.14 -15.97 4.66
N PRO A 95 3.51 -16.73 3.61
CA PRO A 95 4.81 -17.36 3.54
C PRO A 95 5.91 -16.32 3.39
N ASP A 96 7.09 -16.62 3.93
CA ASP A 96 8.23 -15.71 3.95
C ASP A 96 9.50 -16.47 3.53
N PRO A 97 10.11 -16.15 2.38
CA PRO A 97 9.63 -15.17 1.39
C PRO A 97 8.43 -15.69 0.57
N PHE A 98 7.73 -14.79 -0.12
CA PHE A 98 6.77 -15.14 -1.17
C PHE A 98 7.04 -14.40 -2.49
N PRO A 99 6.80 -15.01 -3.66
CA PRO A 99 6.98 -14.33 -4.94
C PRO A 99 5.87 -13.31 -5.18
N ALA A 100 6.24 -12.10 -5.59
CA ALA A 100 5.31 -11.06 -6.03
C ALA A 100 5.71 -10.42 -7.34
N ILE A 101 4.72 -10.02 -8.15
CA ILE A 101 5.00 -9.30 -9.39
C ILE A 101 5.20 -7.82 -9.09
N ARG A 102 6.26 -7.27 -9.67
CA ARG A 102 6.66 -5.88 -9.57
C ARG A 102 6.47 -5.18 -10.91
N TYR A 103 5.86 -4.00 -10.87
CA TYR A 103 5.57 -3.16 -12.04
C TYR A 103 6.09 -1.72 -11.90
N HIS A 104 6.80 -1.42 -10.80
CA HIS A 104 7.08 -0.05 -10.41
C HIS A 104 8.47 0.41 -10.86
N SER A 105 8.52 1.65 -11.34
CA SER A 105 9.75 2.40 -11.67
C SER A 105 10.18 3.34 -10.54
N LEU A 106 9.27 3.62 -9.62
CA LEU A 106 9.43 4.49 -8.47
C LEU A 106 9.30 3.70 -7.16
N VAL A 107 9.98 4.17 -6.12
CA VAL A 107 9.98 3.60 -4.78
C VAL A 107 10.09 4.71 -3.74
N ILE A 108 9.66 4.41 -2.52
CA ILE A 108 9.92 5.28 -1.37
C ILE A 108 11.42 5.33 -1.10
N ASP A 109 11.96 6.54 -0.91
CA ASP A 109 13.34 6.74 -0.50
C ASP A 109 13.46 6.52 1.02
N GLU A 110 13.99 5.36 1.39
CA GLU A 110 14.27 4.94 2.76
C GLU A 110 15.02 6.00 3.57
N LYS A 111 15.94 6.76 2.95
CA LYS A 111 16.72 7.80 3.66
C LYS A 111 15.85 8.95 4.18
N THR A 112 14.66 9.08 3.63
CA THR A 112 13.69 10.13 3.97
C THR A 112 12.46 9.57 4.67
N LEU A 113 12.45 8.28 4.98
CA LEU A 113 11.31 7.65 5.61
C LEU A 113 11.15 8.18 7.05
N PRO A 114 9.99 8.75 7.40
CA PRO A 114 9.70 9.24 8.74
C PRO A 114 9.64 8.06 9.73
N LYS A 115 9.92 8.31 11.03
CA LYS A 115 10.02 7.26 12.06
C LYS A 115 8.67 6.56 12.33
N GLU A 116 7.59 7.26 12.04
CA GLU A 116 6.22 6.83 12.15
C GLU A 116 5.89 5.71 11.16
N LEU A 117 6.61 5.63 10.02
CA LEU A 117 6.44 4.58 9.03
C LEU A 117 7.51 3.50 9.20
N LYS A 118 7.07 2.31 9.59
CA LYS A 118 7.91 1.10 9.71
C LYS A 118 7.93 0.35 8.39
N ILE A 119 9.10 -0.12 7.98
CA ILE A 119 9.26 -1.01 6.83
C ILE A 119 8.91 -2.43 7.27
N THR A 120 7.90 -3.04 6.64
CA THR A 120 7.41 -4.37 6.99
C THR A 120 7.70 -5.43 5.93
N ALA A 121 8.10 -5.02 4.72
CA ALA A 121 8.57 -5.95 3.70
C ALA A 121 9.64 -5.36 2.78
N ARG A 122 10.50 -6.23 2.25
CA ARG A 122 11.56 -5.91 1.28
C ARG A 122 11.65 -6.95 0.19
N SER A 123 12.08 -6.55 -0.99
CA SER A 123 12.49 -7.47 -2.05
C SER A 123 13.88 -8.05 -1.76
N THR A 124 14.06 -9.34 -2.02
CA THR A 124 15.33 -10.03 -1.73
C THR A 124 16.44 -9.70 -2.73
N ASP A 125 16.09 -9.24 -3.93
CA ASP A 125 17.01 -9.05 -5.05
C ASP A 125 17.65 -7.65 -5.09
N ASP A 126 16.91 -6.59 -4.79
CA ASP A 126 17.40 -5.20 -4.80
C ASP A 126 17.23 -4.45 -3.46
N GLY A 127 16.61 -5.10 -2.46
CA GLY A 127 16.41 -4.57 -1.12
C GLY A 127 15.41 -3.42 -1.03
N GLU A 128 14.64 -3.19 -2.09
CA GLU A 128 13.65 -2.11 -2.16
C GLU A 128 12.50 -2.34 -1.17
N ILE A 129 11.93 -1.24 -0.66
CA ILE A 129 10.79 -1.28 0.26
C ILE A 129 9.56 -1.82 -0.47
N MET A 130 9.01 -2.92 0.05
CA MET A 130 7.85 -3.60 -0.54
C MET A 130 6.58 -3.46 0.28
N ALA A 131 6.71 -3.15 1.58
CA ALA A 131 5.58 -2.78 2.41
C ALA A 131 6.01 -1.84 3.54
N ILE A 132 5.07 -0.97 3.92
CA ILE A 132 5.18 -0.08 5.08
C ILE A 132 3.92 -0.18 5.94
N GLN A 133 4.07 0.17 7.20
CA GLN A 133 2.99 0.26 8.17
C GLN A 133 3.24 1.45 9.10
N HIS A 134 2.21 2.23 9.40
CA HIS A 134 2.30 3.26 10.42
C HIS A 134 2.38 2.64 11.83
N GLY A 135 3.21 3.22 12.71
CA GLY A 135 3.49 2.68 14.03
C GLY A 135 2.27 2.62 14.96
N GLU A 136 1.41 3.65 14.89
CA GLU A 136 0.22 3.81 15.75
C GLU A 136 -1.11 3.73 15.00
N LEU A 137 -1.20 4.33 13.80
CA LEU A 137 -2.40 4.37 12.98
C LEU A 137 -2.60 3.10 12.14
N PRO A 138 -3.86 2.73 11.81
CA PRO A 138 -4.20 1.57 10.96
C PRO A 138 -3.95 1.84 9.47
N ILE A 139 -2.73 2.27 9.13
CA ILE A 139 -2.32 2.67 7.78
C ILE A 139 -1.24 1.71 7.28
N PHE A 140 -1.49 1.11 6.13
CA PHE A 140 -0.62 0.09 5.54
C PHE A 140 -0.44 0.38 4.06
N GLY A 141 0.75 0.07 3.52
CA GLY A 141 1.01 0.20 2.10
C GLY A 141 1.83 -0.96 1.55
N VAL A 142 1.47 -1.50 0.39
CA VAL A 142 2.24 -2.53 -0.35
C VAL A 142 2.63 -2.03 -1.73
N GLN A 143 3.90 -2.22 -2.12
CA GLN A 143 4.43 -1.76 -3.40
C GLN A 143 4.11 -2.72 -4.56
N PHE A 144 3.90 -3.99 -4.25
CA PHE A 144 3.44 -5.01 -5.20
C PHE A 144 1.90 -5.02 -5.30
N HIS A 145 1.37 -5.79 -6.25
CA HIS A 145 -0.06 -5.83 -6.55
C HIS A 145 -0.70 -7.12 -5.99
N PRO A 146 -1.24 -7.13 -4.75
CA PRO A 146 -1.92 -8.30 -4.19
C PRO A 146 -3.15 -8.73 -4.99
N GLU A 147 -3.74 -7.82 -5.76
CA GLU A 147 -4.88 -8.08 -6.64
C GLU A 147 -4.52 -8.77 -7.96
N SER A 148 -3.24 -8.82 -8.33
CA SER A 148 -2.78 -9.38 -9.60
C SER A 148 -2.82 -10.91 -9.65
N ILE A 149 -2.71 -11.46 -10.86
CA ILE A 149 -2.48 -12.89 -11.07
C ILE A 149 -0.97 -13.11 -11.14
N GLY A 150 -0.43 -13.80 -10.14
CA GLY A 150 0.99 -14.16 -10.06
C GLY A 150 1.32 -15.39 -10.89
N PHE A 151 2.62 -15.67 -11.04
CA PHE A 151 3.10 -16.93 -11.62
C PHE A 151 2.88 -18.14 -10.70
N ASP A 152 2.76 -17.92 -9.39
CA ASP A 152 2.44 -18.96 -8.42
C ASP A 152 0.92 -19.15 -8.30
N LYS A 153 0.45 -20.40 -8.33
CA LYS A 153 -0.96 -20.77 -8.15
C LYS A 153 -1.56 -20.26 -6.83
N ASN A 154 -0.72 -20.03 -5.81
CA ASN A 154 -1.11 -19.52 -4.50
C ASN A 154 -1.07 -17.98 -4.41
N TYR A 155 -0.57 -17.28 -5.43
CA TYR A 155 -0.41 -15.83 -5.37
C TYR A 155 -1.73 -15.11 -5.05
N ARG A 156 -2.82 -15.53 -5.70
CA ARG A 156 -4.16 -15.02 -5.42
C ARG A 156 -4.58 -15.27 -3.98
N LYS A 157 -4.24 -16.43 -3.40
CA LYS A 157 -4.54 -16.77 -2.01
C LYS A 157 -3.81 -15.83 -1.04
N TRP A 158 -2.54 -15.53 -1.30
CA TRP A 158 -1.76 -14.58 -0.50
C TRP A 158 -2.28 -13.15 -0.64
N GLY A 159 -2.61 -12.73 -1.87
CA GLY A 159 -3.24 -11.44 -2.13
C GLY A 159 -4.56 -11.26 -1.38
N MET A 160 -5.46 -12.25 -1.46
CA MET A 160 -6.71 -12.26 -0.70
C MET A 160 -6.45 -12.21 0.81
N LYS A 161 -5.45 -12.94 1.31
CA LYS A 161 -5.08 -12.92 2.73
C LYS A 161 -4.69 -11.53 3.21
N ILE A 162 -3.97 -10.75 2.40
CA ILE A 162 -3.62 -9.35 2.71
C ILE A 162 -4.89 -8.50 2.89
N PHE A 163 -5.85 -8.61 1.96
CA PHE A 163 -7.12 -7.89 2.06
C PHE A 163 -7.97 -8.36 3.24
N GLU A 164 -8.01 -9.67 3.53
CA GLU A 164 -8.69 -10.22 4.70
C GLU A 164 -8.12 -9.66 6.01
N ASN A 165 -6.79 -9.65 6.13
CA ASN A 165 -6.11 -9.11 7.30
C ASN A 165 -6.42 -7.61 7.47
N PHE A 166 -6.36 -6.83 6.39
CA PHE A 166 -6.73 -5.41 6.39
C PHE A 166 -8.19 -5.20 6.84
N LEU A 167 -9.15 -5.91 6.25
CA LEU A 167 -10.56 -5.79 6.61
C LEU A 167 -10.84 -6.21 8.06
N LYS A 168 -10.13 -7.22 8.58
CA LYS A 168 -10.21 -7.63 9.99
C LYS A 168 -9.71 -6.53 10.92
N MET A 169 -8.60 -5.87 10.57
CA MET A 169 -8.08 -4.73 11.34
C MET A 169 -9.02 -3.54 11.27
N ALA A 170 -9.57 -3.26 10.09
CA ALA A 170 -10.49 -2.15 9.91
C ALA A 170 -11.76 -2.30 10.76
N LYS A 171 -12.32 -3.51 10.82
CA LYS A 171 -13.47 -3.83 11.70
C LYS A 171 -13.16 -3.67 13.19
N LYS A 172 -11.90 -3.87 13.61
CA LYS A 172 -11.48 -3.70 15.00
C LYS A 172 -11.30 -2.23 15.36
N TYR A 173 -10.75 -1.42 14.46
CA TYR A 173 -10.54 0.02 14.70
C TYR A 173 -11.84 0.79 14.93
N LYS A 174 -12.94 0.29 14.35
CA LYS A 174 -14.28 0.87 14.48
C LYS A 174 -14.97 0.57 15.83
N LYS A 175 -14.44 -0.36 16.64
CA LYS A 175 -14.97 -0.78 17.94
C LYS A 175 -14.18 -0.15 19.07
#